data_AF-A0A011N0R9-F1
#
_entry.id   AF-A0A011N0R9-F1
#
_cell.length_a   1.000
_cell.length_b   1.000
_cell.length_c   1.000
_cell.angle_alpha   90.00
_cell.angle_beta   90.00
_cell.angle_gamma   90.00
#
_symmetry.space_group_name_H-M   'P 1'
#
loop_
_entity.id
_entity.type
_entity.pdbx_description
1 polymer ?
#
loop_
_entity_poly.entity_id
_entity_poly.type
_entity_poly.pdbx_seq_one_letter_code
_entity_poly.pdbx_strand_id
1 'polypeptide(L)'
;MLLDPEQPAGLLPLEIACATTIERSLVDSIARHRCEIAEISRLAVIGSYRRRQGEQNTPISISEADFGTRDRPRQPYLALAVYLSLIALARQYGISTLLILTEQRLAINLERLGVRLRQIGQAVDHRGTRIPSVLALADVIGSMNAPLRALFELISHEIGKGVQAAGASAIRANHQPLV
;
A
#
# COMPACT_ATOMS: atom_id res chain seq x y z
N MET A 1 7.95 0.28 4.53
CA MET A 1 8.90 0.34 5.65
C MET A 1 8.27 -0.38 6.81
N LEU A 2 9.07 -1.17 7.52
CA LEU A 2 8.68 -1.90 8.71
C LEU A 2 9.38 -1.27 9.90
N LEU A 3 8.73 -1.28 11.06
CA LEU A 3 9.41 -1.01 12.32
C LEU A 3 10.15 -2.28 12.75
N ASP A 4 11.26 -2.11 13.45
CA ASP A 4 11.93 -3.24 14.08
C ASP A 4 11.05 -3.75 15.24
N PRO A 5 10.61 -5.02 15.25
CA PRO A 5 9.85 -5.59 16.35
C PRO A 5 10.57 -5.47 17.70
N GLU A 6 11.91 -5.48 17.69
CA GLU A 6 12.73 -5.32 18.89
C GLU A 6 12.83 -3.86 19.36
N GLN A 7 12.46 -2.90 18.51
CA GLN A 7 12.45 -1.46 18.80
C GLN A 7 11.12 -0.81 18.39
N PRO A 8 9.99 -1.18 19.03
CA PRO A 8 8.65 -0.75 18.62
C PRO A 8 8.37 0.75 18.87
N ALA A 9 9.27 1.45 19.57
CA ALA A 9 9.17 2.88 19.84
C ALA A 9 9.59 3.77 18.65
N GLY A 10 10.11 3.17 17.57
CA GLY A 10 10.44 3.89 16.34
C GLY A 10 9.21 4.53 15.70
N LEU A 11 9.41 5.67 15.03
CA LEU A 11 8.38 6.34 14.24
C LEU A 11 8.57 6.05 12.77
N LEU A 12 7.47 5.76 12.07
CA LEU A 12 7.47 5.64 10.62
C LEU A 12 7.68 7.02 9.97
N PRO A 13 8.35 7.11 8.81
CA PRO A 13 8.53 8.37 8.09
C PRO A 13 7.25 9.19 7.92
N LEU A 14 6.11 8.55 7.68
CA LEU A 14 4.81 9.21 7.62
C LEU A 14 4.44 9.89 8.94
N GLU A 15 4.67 9.22 10.07
CA GLU A 15 4.39 9.78 11.41
C GLU A 15 5.30 10.97 11.72
N ILE A 16 6.53 10.96 11.21
CA ILE A 16 7.48 12.08 11.32
C ILE A 16 7.01 13.25 10.43
N ALA A 17 6.68 12.98 9.16
CA ALA A 17 6.24 13.98 8.21
C ALA A 17 4.90 14.64 8.58
N CYS A 18 4.02 13.89 9.23
CA CYS A 18 2.69 14.33 9.64
C CYS A 18 2.59 14.60 11.15
N ALA A 19 3.71 14.81 11.85
CA ALA A 19 3.75 14.86 13.32
C ALA A 19 2.76 15.86 13.95
N THR A 20 2.44 16.95 13.24
CA THR A 20 1.52 18.00 13.69
C THR A 20 0.07 17.79 13.28
N THR A 21 -0.20 16.89 12.32
CA THR A 21 -1.53 16.70 11.72
C THR A 21 -2.10 15.31 11.93
N ILE A 22 -1.26 14.33 12.28
CA ILE A 22 -1.64 12.93 12.40
C ILE A 22 -2.50 12.66 13.65
N GLU A 23 -3.64 12.01 13.44
CA GLU A 23 -4.54 11.57 14.48
C GLU A 23 -4.11 10.20 15.01
N ARG A 24 -3.15 10.20 15.95
CA ARG A 24 -2.57 8.97 16.50
C ARG A 24 -3.60 8.04 17.15
N SER A 25 -4.61 8.61 17.82
CA SER A 25 -5.70 7.85 18.43
C SER A 25 -6.44 6.97 17.42
N LEU A 26 -6.58 7.45 16.18
CA LEU A 26 -7.26 6.72 15.12
C LEU A 26 -6.37 5.61 14.54
N VAL A 27 -5.05 5.84 14.45
CA VAL A 27 -4.07 4.80 14.11
C VAL A 27 -4.06 3.70 15.18
N ASP A 28 -3.99 4.09 16.45
CA ASP A 28 -3.98 3.17 17.59
C ASP A 28 -5.33 2.43 17.76
N SER A 29 -6.44 2.99 17.28
CA SER A 29 -7.74 2.30 17.26
C SER A 29 -7.84 1.17 16.23
N ILE A 30 -6.97 1.20 15.20
CA ILE A 30 -6.99 0.27 14.08
C ILE A 30 -5.86 -0.76 14.22
N ALA A 31 -4.69 -0.31 14.65
CA ALA A 31 -3.55 -1.19 14.93
C ALA A 31 -3.65 -1.76 16.35
N ARG A 32 -3.52 -3.09 16.48
CA ARG A 32 -3.47 -3.75 17.79
C ARG A 32 -2.08 -3.65 18.42
N HIS A 33 -1.04 -3.89 17.62
CA HIS A 33 0.34 -3.80 18.07
C HIS A 33 1.18 -2.95 17.11
N ARG A 34 2.18 -2.23 17.65
CA ARG A 34 3.09 -1.38 16.86
C ARG A 34 3.90 -2.16 15.83
N CYS A 35 4.29 -3.40 16.14
CA CYS A 35 4.98 -4.29 15.22
C CYS A 35 4.10 -4.80 14.06
N GLU A 36 2.77 -4.63 14.13
CA GLU A 36 1.85 -4.99 13.05
C GLU A 36 1.56 -3.83 12.09
N ILE A 37 2.25 -2.68 12.27
CA ILE A 37 2.10 -1.48 11.45
C ILE A 37 3.27 -1.38 10.47
N ALA A 38 2.96 -1.11 9.21
CA ALA A 38 3.98 -0.77 8.21
C ALA A 38 3.56 0.45 7.39
N GLU A 39 4.55 1.13 6.80
CA GLU A 39 4.31 2.24 5.87
C GLU A 39 4.50 1.78 4.42
N ILE A 40 3.53 2.08 3.56
CA ILE A 40 3.73 2.06 2.10
C ILE A 40 4.19 3.45 1.67
N SER A 41 5.42 3.52 1.16
CA SER A 41 6.01 4.76 0.65
C SER A 41 6.65 4.51 -0.73
N ARG A 42 6.77 5.56 -1.54
CA ARG A 42 7.51 5.55 -2.82
C ARG A 42 7.04 4.47 -3.83
N LEU A 43 5.74 4.24 -3.92
CA LEU A 43 5.16 3.40 -4.96
C LEU A 43 5.47 4.06 -6.32
N ALA A 44 6.33 3.43 -7.13
CA ALA A 44 6.72 3.89 -8.45
C ALA A 44 6.78 2.68 -9.40
N VAL A 45 6.16 2.79 -10.58
CA VAL A 45 6.32 1.82 -11.68
C VAL A 45 7.24 2.47 -12.70
N ILE A 46 8.33 1.80 -13.04
CA ILE A 46 9.30 2.29 -14.03
C ILE A 46 8.59 2.49 -15.36
N GLY A 47 8.79 3.66 -15.99
CA GLY A 47 8.13 4.07 -17.23
C GLY A 47 8.31 3.09 -18.41
N SER A 48 9.32 2.22 -18.41
CA SER A 48 9.51 1.18 -19.42
C SER A 48 8.47 0.05 -19.38
N TYR A 49 7.85 -0.20 -18.22
CA TYR A 49 6.68 -1.08 -18.11
C TYR A 49 5.37 -0.35 -18.47
N ARG A 50 5.40 0.98 -18.58
CA ARG A 50 4.32 1.78 -19.15
C ARG A 50 4.52 1.84 -20.66
N ARG A 51 3.77 1.02 -21.42
CA ARG A 51 3.80 0.99 -22.90
C ARG A 51 3.24 2.28 -23.57
N ARG A 52 3.43 3.49 -23.03
CA ARG A 52 2.90 4.75 -23.59
C ARG A 52 3.99 5.77 -23.89
N GLN A 53 3.93 6.36 -25.08
CA GLN A 53 4.68 7.58 -25.41
C GLN A 53 4.15 8.75 -24.56
N GLY A 54 5.03 9.41 -23.77
CA GLY A 54 4.74 10.71 -23.13
C GLY A 54 4.81 10.79 -21.59
N GLU A 55 4.90 9.68 -20.85
CA GLU A 55 4.84 9.67 -19.36
C GLU A 55 6.11 9.11 -18.69
N GLN A 56 7.29 9.48 -19.17
CA GLN A 56 8.54 8.84 -18.73
C GLN A 56 9.04 9.26 -17.33
N ASN A 57 8.54 10.37 -16.75
CA ASN A 57 9.16 11.01 -15.56
C ASN A 57 8.24 11.26 -14.35
N THR A 58 7.03 10.70 -14.28
CA THR A 58 6.11 10.92 -13.15
C THR A 58 6.06 9.71 -12.20
N PRO A 59 6.03 9.91 -10.86
CA PRO A 59 5.68 8.86 -9.88
C PRO A 59 4.32 8.24 -10.20
N ILE A 60 3.94 7.13 -9.55
CA ILE A 60 2.60 6.53 -9.78
C ILE A 60 1.51 7.57 -9.53
N SER A 61 0.96 8.05 -10.63
CA SER A 61 -0.32 8.71 -10.69
C SER A 61 -1.21 7.70 -11.40
N ILE A 62 -2.14 7.09 -10.66
CA ILE A 62 -3.31 6.50 -11.30
C ILE A 62 -4.13 7.71 -11.73
N SER A 63 -4.31 7.88 -13.03
CA SER A 63 -5.11 8.97 -13.60
C SER A 63 -6.46 8.43 -14.10
N GLU A 64 -7.45 9.30 -14.29
CA GLU A 64 -8.71 8.87 -14.89
C GLU A 64 -8.52 8.29 -16.30
N ALA A 65 -7.51 8.77 -17.04
CA ALA A 65 -7.14 8.22 -18.35
C ALA A 65 -6.67 6.76 -18.28
N ASP A 66 -6.26 6.26 -17.11
CA ASP A 66 -5.87 4.87 -16.89
C ASP A 66 -7.05 3.93 -16.71
N PHE A 67 -8.21 4.46 -16.32
CA PHE A 67 -9.49 3.75 -16.34
C PHE A 67 -10.13 3.77 -17.74
N GLY A 68 -9.54 4.50 -18.68
CA GLY A 68 -10.05 4.67 -20.04
C GLY A 68 -11.26 5.58 -20.12
N THR A 69 -11.93 5.59 -21.27
CA THR A 69 -13.22 6.29 -21.45
C THR A 69 -14.36 5.29 -21.32
N ARG A 70 -15.60 5.78 -21.18
CA ARG A 70 -16.80 4.91 -21.21
C ARG A 70 -16.81 3.94 -22.40
N ASP A 71 -16.33 4.39 -23.55
CA ASP A 71 -16.30 3.60 -24.79
C ASP A 71 -15.08 2.68 -24.93
N ARG A 72 -14.01 2.95 -24.18
CA ARG A 72 -12.78 2.13 -24.14
C ARG A 72 -12.22 2.07 -22.73
N PRO A 73 -12.83 1.27 -21.84
CA PRO A 73 -12.32 1.10 -20.49
C PRO A 73 -10.92 0.51 -20.58
N ARG A 74 -9.98 1.16 -19.90
CA ARG A 74 -8.63 0.65 -19.65
C ARG A 74 -8.57 0.32 -18.18
N GLN A 75 -7.81 -0.70 -17.81
CA GLN A 75 -7.62 -0.99 -16.39
C GLN A 75 -6.13 -0.92 -16.10
N PRO A 76 -5.69 -0.18 -15.07
CA PRO A 76 -4.29 -0.09 -14.68
C PRO A 76 -3.87 -1.37 -13.95
N TYR A 77 -3.97 -2.52 -14.62
CA TYR A 77 -3.70 -3.84 -14.05
C TYR A 77 -2.32 -3.93 -13.39
N LEU A 78 -1.33 -3.18 -13.90
CA LEU A 78 0.00 -3.14 -13.31
C LEU A 78 0.04 -2.43 -11.95
N ALA A 79 -0.59 -1.26 -11.83
CA ALA A 79 -0.64 -0.54 -10.56
C ALA A 79 -1.46 -1.32 -9.53
N LEU A 80 -2.57 -1.93 -9.97
CA LEU A 80 -3.38 -2.81 -9.15
C LEU A 80 -2.58 -4.03 -8.67
N ALA A 81 -1.87 -4.72 -9.57
CA ALA A 81 -1.05 -5.87 -9.23
C ALA A 81 0.04 -5.50 -8.22
N VAL A 82 0.74 -4.36 -8.40
CA VAL A 82 1.73 -3.89 -7.44
C VAL A 82 1.09 -3.64 -6.07
N TYR A 83 -0.09 -3.03 -6.03
CA TYR A 83 -0.80 -2.78 -4.78
C TYR A 83 -1.22 -4.08 -4.07
N LEU A 84 -1.80 -5.03 -4.83
CA LEU A 84 -2.15 -6.35 -4.31
C LEU A 84 -0.91 -7.11 -3.81
N SER A 85 0.22 -6.99 -4.50
CA SER A 85 1.49 -7.59 -4.08
C SER A 85 1.99 -6.99 -2.75
N LEU A 86 1.82 -5.69 -2.53
CA LEU A 86 2.18 -5.07 -1.25
C LEU A 86 1.27 -5.54 -0.12
N ILE A 87 -0.03 -5.70 -0.36
CA ILE A 87 -0.96 -6.29 0.62
C ILE A 87 -0.58 -7.73 0.92
N ALA A 88 -0.25 -8.51 -0.10
CA ALA A 88 0.17 -9.90 0.04
C ALA A 88 1.47 -10.02 0.85
N LEU A 89 2.45 -9.16 0.59
CA LEU A 89 3.67 -9.06 1.39
C LEU A 89 3.34 -8.68 2.84
N ALA A 90 2.54 -7.64 3.06
CA ALA A 90 2.14 -7.24 4.41
C ALA A 90 1.49 -8.41 5.17
N ARG A 91 0.60 -9.17 4.51
CA ARG A 91 0.03 -10.42 5.06
C ARG A 91 1.12 -11.43 5.40
N GLN A 92 2.10 -11.63 4.52
CA GLN A 92 3.21 -12.57 4.73
C GLN A 92 4.10 -12.20 5.91
N TYR A 93 4.26 -10.92 6.26
CA TYR A 93 5.08 -10.49 7.41
C TYR A 93 4.26 -10.23 8.69
N GLY A 94 2.98 -10.64 8.72
CA GLY A 94 2.11 -10.45 9.89
C GLY A 94 1.70 -8.99 10.15
N ILE A 95 1.81 -8.13 9.14
CA ILE A 95 1.39 -6.73 9.23
C ILE A 95 -0.12 -6.67 9.02
N SER A 96 -0.84 -6.08 9.98
CA SER A 96 -2.30 -5.92 9.91
C SER A 96 -2.74 -4.54 9.43
N THR A 97 -1.88 -3.54 9.57
CA THR A 97 -2.21 -2.13 9.38
C THR A 97 -1.17 -1.45 8.50
N LEU A 98 -1.62 -0.77 7.45
CA LEU A 98 -0.75 -0.02 6.55
C LEU A 98 -1.04 1.48 6.63
N LEU A 99 0.02 2.25 6.83
CA LEU A 99 0.01 3.71 6.71
C LEU A 99 0.47 4.09 5.31
N ILE A 100 -0.19 5.08 4.71
CA ILE A 100 0.13 5.54 3.37
C ILE A 100 -0.04 7.05 3.24
N LEU A 101 0.91 7.71 2.56
CA LEU A 101 0.89 9.14 2.28
C LEU A 101 0.75 9.36 0.77
N THR A 102 -0.45 9.73 0.32
CA THR A 102 -0.78 9.79 -1.12
C THR A 102 -1.47 11.08 -1.53
N GLU A 103 -1.38 11.43 -2.81
CA GLU A 103 -2.20 12.51 -3.39
C GLU A 103 -3.69 12.12 -3.39
N GLN A 104 -4.56 13.12 -3.32
CA GLN A 104 -6.02 12.92 -3.27
C GLN A 104 -6.56 12.07 -4.42
N ARG A 105 -6.04 12.30 -5.64
CA ARG A 105 -6.46 11.54 -6.83
C ARG A 105 -6.12 10.07 -6.72
N LEU A 106 -4.96 9.75 -6.16
CA LEU A 106 -4.53 8.37 -5.95
C LEU A 106 -5.37 7.68 -4.87
N ALA A 107 -5.70 8.38 -3.78
CA ALA A 107 -6.59 7.86 -2.75
C ALA A 107 -7.98 7.50 -3.32
N ILE A 108 -8.59 8.40 -4.09
CA ILE A 108 -9.88 8.16 -4.78
C ILE A 108 -9.77 6.94 -5.72
N ASN A 109 -8.67 6.81 -6.44
CA ASN A 109 -8.50 5.69 -7.37
C ASN A 109 -8.28 4.35 -6.66
N LEU A 110 -7.64 4.34 -5.49
CA LEU A 110 -7.54 3.15 -4.65
C LEU A 110 -8.91 2.76 -4.09
N GLU A 111 -9.72 3.73 -3.66
CA GLU A 111 -11.11 3.48 -3.22
C GLU A 111 -11.97 2.86 -4.33
N ARG A 112 -11.84 3.35 -5.58
CA ARG A 112 -12.50 2.75 -6.76
C ARG A 112 -12.08 1.29 -6.99
N LEU A 113 -10.89 0.90 -6.54
CA LEU A 113 -10.39 -0.48 -6.61
C LEU A 113 -10.81 -1.34 -5.41
N GLY A 114 -11.67 -0.82 -4.51
CA GLY A 114 -12.19 -1.52 -3.34
C GLY A 114 -11.33 -1.38 -2.08
N VAL A 115 -10.28 -0.56 -2.13
CA VAL A 115 -9.40 -0.30 -0.99
C VAL A 115 -10.03 0.77 -0.10
N ARG A 116 -10.42 0.40 1.12
CA ARG A 116 -10.94 1.36 2.08
C ARG A 116 -9.80 2.08 2.79
N LEU A 117 -9.49 3.29 2.33
CA LEU A 117 -8.60 4.20 3.01
C LEU A 117 -9.38 5.00 4.05
N ARG A 118 -8.82 5.16 5.25
CA ARG A 118 -9.32 6.08 6.26
C ARG A 118 -8.30 7.18 6.44
N GLN A 119 -8.68 8.42 6.20
CA GLN A 119 -7.83 9.58 6.44
C GLN A 119 -7.49 9.67 7.94
N ILE A 120 -6.23 9.92 8.27
CA ILE A 120 -5.70 9.94 9.65
C ILE A 120 -5.05 11.27 10.00
N GLY A 121 -5.54 12.36 9.43
CA GLY A 121 -5.00 13.68 9.65
C GLY A 121 -5.22 14.63 8.48
N GLN A 122 -4.86 15.88 8.67
CA GLN A 122 -4.99 16.91 7.63
C GLN A 122 -3.98 16.69 6.50
N ALA A 123 -4.31 17.22 5.32
CA ALA A 123 -3.40 17.23 4.19
C ALA A 123 -2.12 18.01 4.53
N VAL A 124 -0.97 17.48 4.14
CA VAL A 124 0.34 18.07 4.37
C VAL A 124 1.00 18.39 3.03
N ASP A 125 1.77 19.48 2.97
CA ASP A 125 2.64 19.72 1.82
C ASP A 125 3.89 18.86 1.95
N HIS A 126 3.94 17.78 1.18
CA HIS A 126 5.05 16.85 1.12
C HIS A 126 5.32 16.50 -0.34
N ARG A 127 6.07 17.39 -1.02
CA ARG A 127 6.29 17.34 -2.48
C ARG A 127 4.95 17.35 -3.24
N GLY A 128 4.13 18.35 -2.91
CA GLY A 128 2.73 18.44 -3.29
C GLY A 128 1.80 18.03 -2.15
N THR A 129 0.51 18.33 -2.30
CA THR A 129 -0.50 18.03 -1.28
C THR A 129 -0.71 16.52 -1.15
N ARG A 130 -0.39 15.98 0.03
CA ARG A 130 -0.58 14.57 0.37
C ARG A 130 -1.51 14.43 1.55
N ILE A 131 -2.28 13.35 1.56
CA ILE A 131 -3.20 13.02 2.64
C ILE A 131 -2.68 11.76 3.34
N PRO A 132 -2.43 11.82 4.66
CA PRO A 132 -2.10 10.63 5.42
C PRO A 132 -3.34 9.77 5.60
N SER A 133 -3.23 8.49 5.29
CA SER A 133 -4.31 7.52 5.42
C SER A 133 -3.83 6.21 6.04
N VAL A 134 -4.75 5.47 6.62
CA VAL A 134 -4.57 4.12 7.15
C VAL A 134 -5.53 3.16 6.48
N LEU A 135 -5.14 1.91 6.38
CA LEU A 135 -6.02 0.81 5.99
C LEU A 135 -5.72 -0.43 6.83
N ALA A 136 -6.78 -1.17 7.16
CA ALA A 136 -6.67 -2.49 7.76
C ALA A 136 -6.66 -3.55 6.66
N LEU A 137 -5.70 -4.48 6.69
CA LEU A 137 -5.62 -5.55 5.70
C LEU A 137 -6.88 -6.41 5.66
N ALA A 138 -7.46 -6.70 6.84
CA ALA A 138 -8.68 -7.50 6.94
C ALA A 138 -9.84 -6.86 6.19
N ASP A 139 -10.00 -5.54 6.31
CA ASP A 139 -11.06 -4.79 5.62
C ASP A 139 -10.86 -4.81 4.10
N VAL A 140 -9.62 -4.60 3.64
CA VAL A 140 -9.31 -4.59 2.21
C VAL A 140 -9.47 -5.97 1.58
N ILE A 141 -9.01 -7.03 2.25
CA ILE A 141 -9.13 -8.40 1.75
C ILE A 141 -10.59 -8.89 1.82
N GLY A 142 -11.34 -8.45 2.85
CA GLY A 142 -12.75 -8.76 3.04
C GLY A 142 -13.69 -8.02 2.08
N SER A 143 -13.31 -6.84 1.58
CA SER A 143 -14.10 -6.06 0.63
C SER A 143 -13.92 -6.47 -0.83
N MET A 144 -12.95 -7.34 -1.14
CA MET A 144 -12.68 -7.76 -2.52
C MET A 144 -13.86 -8.55 -3.10
N ASN A 145 -14.26 -8.20 -4.31
CA ASN A 145 -15.17 -9.03 -5.09
C ASN A 145 -14.48 -10.35 -5.52
N ALA A 146 -15.26 -11.34 -5.95
CA ALA A 146 -14.72 -12.68 -6.25
C ALA A 146 -13.58 -12.69 -7.29
N PRO A 147 -13.65 -11.96 -8.42
CA PRO A 147 -12.54 -11.91 -9.38
C PRO A 147 -11.27 -11.28 -8.80
N LEU A 148 -11.39 -10.18 -8.06
CA LEU A 148 -10.25 -9.51 -7.44
C LEU A 148 -9.65 -10.39 -6.35
N ARG A 149 -10.48 -11.08 -5.57
CA ARG A 149 -10.04 -12.01 -4.53
C ARG A 149 -9.25 -13.17 -5.13
N ALA A 150 -9.73 -13.77 -6.23
CA ALA A 150 -9.02 -14.83 -6.92
C ALA A 150 -7.63 -14.37 -7.43
N LEU A 151 -7.56 -13.18 -8.02
CA LEU A 151 -6.29 -12.58 -8.43
C LEU A 151 -5.35 -12.34 -7.24
N PHE A 152 -5.88 -11.81 -6.14
CA PHE A 152 -5.12 -11.55 -4.92
C PHE A 152 -4.55 -12.84 -4.31
N GLU A 153 -5.33 -13.92 -4.24
CA GLU A 153 -4.83 -15.19 -3.70
C GLU A 153 -3.76 -15.81 -4.62
N LEU A 154 -3.89 -15.68 -5.94
CA LEU A 154 -2.86 -16.10 -6.89
C LEU A 154 -1.56 -15.32 -6.69
N ILE A 155 -1.63 -13.99 -6.60
CA ILE A 155 -0.47 -13.13 -6.33
C ILE A 155 0.15 -13.50 -4.97
N SER A 156 -0.69 -13.70 -3.95
CA SER A 156 -0.23 -14.04 -2.60
C SER A 156 0.48 -15.39 -2.55
N HIS A 157 -0.01 -16.38 -3.30
CA HIS A 157 0.63 -17.69 -3.41
C HIS A 157 2.01 -17.59 -4.05
N GLU A 158 2.14 -16.86 -5.16
CA GLU A 158 3.42 -16.67 -5.84
C GLU A 158 4.42 -15.86 -5.00
N ILE A 159 3.95 -14.85 -4.27
CA ILE A 159 4.78 -14.11 -3.31
C ILE A 159 5.22 -15.02 -2.17
N GLY A 160 4.32 -15.83 -1.62
CA GLY A 160 4.64 -16.79 -0.56
C GLY A 160 5.76 -17.75 -0.98
N LYS A 161 5.65 -18.34 -2.17
CA LYS A 161 6.73 -19.18 -2.75
C LYS A 161 8.05 -18.41 -2.89
N GLY A 162 8.01 -17.18 -3.41
CA GLY A 162 9.21 -16.36 -3.58
C GLY A 162 9.87 -16.02 -2.25
N VAL A 163 9.08 -15.73 -1.22
CA VAL A 163 9.54 -15.46 0.14
C VAL A 163 10.16 -16.71 0.77
N GLN A 164 9.52 -17.87 0.64
CA GLN A 164 10.06 -19.14 1.11
C GLN A 164 11.38 -19.50 0.41
N ALA A 165 11.43 -19.36 -0.93
CA ALA A 165 12.62 -19.63 -1.72
C ALA A 165 13.80 -18.70 -1.35
N ALA A 166 13.53 -17.46 -0.92
CA ALA A 166 14.55 -16.53 -0.47
C ALA A 166 15.12 -16.85 0.92
N GLY A 167 14.45 -17.69 1.73
CA GLY A 167 14.95 -18.15 3.03
C GLY A 167 15.38 -17.00 3.95
N ALA A 168 16.60 -17.06 4.48
CA ALA A 168 17.15 -16.02 5.35
C ALA A 168 17.22 -14.63 4.70
N SER A 169 17.33 -14.53 3.37
CA SER A 169 17.31 -13.26 2.64
C SER A 169 15.93 -12.60 2.61
N ALA A 170 14.88 -13.31 3.02
CA ALA A 170 13.55 -12.76 3.20
C ALA A 170 13.38 -12.02 4.53
N ILE A 171 14.32 -12.08 5.47
CA ILE A 171 14.20 -11.32 6.72
C ILE A 171 14.30 -9.82 6.42
N ARG A 172 13.33 -9.04 6.88
CA ARG A 172 13.25 -7.59 6.63
C ARG A 172 13.05 -6.85 7.95
N ALA A 173 14.01 -6.00 8.33
CA ALA A 173 13.95 -5.24 9.60
C ALA A 173 13.57 -6.14 10.80
N ASN A 174 14.23 -7.30 10.91
CA ASN A 174 13.96 -8.34 11.91
C ASN A 174 12.57 -9.01 11.86
N HIS A 175 11.70 -8.64 10.92
CA HIS A 175 10.50 -9.43 10.63
C HIS A 175 10.84 -10.71 9.89
N GLN A 176 10.40 -11.82 10.46
CA GLN A 176 10.36 -13.11 9.80
C GLN A 176 9.03 -13.24 9.04
N PRO A 177 9.05 -13.82 7.82
CA PRO A 177 7.82 -14.22 7.17
C PRO A 177 7.05 -15.24 8.02
N LEU A 178 5.73 -15.11 8.04
CA LEU A 178 4.82 -16.16 8.46
C LEU A 178 5.02 -17.33 7.50
N VAL A 179 5.46 -18.48 8.01
CA VAL A 179 5.74 -19.70 7.24
C VAL A 179 4.45 -20.39 6.84
#